data_AF-A0A2V6UZ03-F1
#
_entry.id   AF-A0A2V6UZ03-F1
#
_cell.length_a   1.000
_cell.length_b   1.000
_cell.length_c   1.000
_cell.angle_alpha   90.00
_cell.angle_beta   90.00
_cell.angle_gamma   90.00
#
_symmetry.space_group_name_H-M   'P 1'
#
loop_
_entity.id
_entity.type
_entity.pdbx_description
1 polymer ?
#
loop_
_entity_poly.entity_id
_entity_poly.type
_entity_poly.pdbx_seq_one_letter_code
_entity_poly.pdbx_strand_id
1 'polypeptide(L)'
;RITAQGINLDAIEITDTGLYRPVYDSSEIPLAKIATDDAHQPVHFGRAWIEVDAPRSRDAIIRAIRAGNFRLGFRQGNLAL
;
A
#
# COMPACT_ATOMS: atom_id res chain seq x y z
N ARG A 1 -15.83 -6.94 -5.55
CA ARG A 1 -17.30 -7.16 -5.52
C ARG A 1 -17.82 -6.53 -4.24
N ILE A 2 -18.77 -5.60 -4.35
CA ILE A 2 -19.50 -5.07 -3.19
C ILE A 2 -20.63 -6.05 -2.91
N THR A 3 -20.74 -6.54 -1.68
CA THR A 3 -21.80 -7.49 -1.27
C THR A 3 -22.72 -6.86 -0.24
N ALA A 4 -23.86 -7.50 0.05
CA ALA A 4 -24.75 -7.07 1.14
C ALA A 4 -24.06 -7.08 2.52
N GLN A 5 -22.98 -7.86 2.65
CA GLN A 5 -22.11 -7.93 3.82
C GLN A 5 -20.99 -6.86 3.79
N GLY A 6 -21.00 -5.95 2.81
CA GLY A 6 -19.98 -4.94 2.61
C GLY A 6 -18.87 -5.37 1.65
N ILE A 7 -17.77 -4.65 1.70
CA ILE A 7 -16.53 -4.93 0.97
C ILE A 7 -15.53 -5.50 1.97
N ASN A 8 -15.04 -6.71 1.73
CA ASN A 8 -13.88 -7.21 2.44
C ASN A 8 -12.64 -6.47 1.94
N LEU A 9 -12.03 -5.68 2.83
CA LEU A 9 -10.78 -4.99 2.56
C LEU A 9 -9.63 -5.87 3.07
N ASP A 10 -8.66 -6.11 2.20
CA ASP A 10 -7.45 -6.88 2.54
C ASP A 10 -6.31 -5.98 3.05
N ALA A 11 -6.34 -4.70 2.65
CA ALA A 11 -5.29 -3.73 2.91
C ALA A 11 -5.88 -2.31 2.95
N ILE A 12 -5.13 -1.39 3.55
CA ILE A 12 -5.36 0.06 3.49
C ILE A 12 -4.12 0.73 2.91
N GLU A 13 -4.34 1.72 2.06
CA GLU A 13 -3.27 2.57 1.57
C GLU A 13 -2.89 3.63 2.62
N ILE A 14 -1.60 3.82 2.86
CA ILE A 14 -1.05 4.80 3.82
C ILE A 14 -0.40 6.00 3.14
N THR A 15 -0.79 6.26 1.90
CA THR A 15 -0.29 7.32 1.03
C THR A 15 -1.42 8.06 0.34
N ASP A 16 -1.22 9.36 0.08
CA ASP A 16 -1.99 10.09 -0.92
C ASP A 16 -1.03 10.58 -2.00
N THR A 17 -1.23 10.17 -3.26
CA THR A 17 -0.36 10.58 -4.39
C THR A 17 1.14 10.31 -4.10
N GLY A 18 1.41 9.17 -3.45
CA GLY A 18 2.74 8.73 -3.04
C GLY A 18 3.35 9.44 -1.83
N LEU A 19 2.61 10.29 -1.11
CA LEU A 19 3.07 10.94 0.11
C LEU A 19 2.50 10.24 1.34
N TYR A 20 3.36 9.88 2.30
CA TYR A 20 2.96 9.19 3.52
C TYR A 20 1.89 9.94 4.34
N ARG A 21 0.95 9.19 4.91
CA ARG A 21 -0.17 9.69 5.72
C ARG A 21 -0.24 8.93 7.04
N PRO A 22 0.30 9.50 8.14
CA PRO A 22 0.37 8.80 9.42
C PRO A 22 -1.01 8.46 10.03
N VAL A 23 -2.06 9.18 9.65
CA VAL A 23 -3.43 8.90 10.10
C VAL A 23 -3.94 7.51 9.67
N TYR A 24 -3.45 6.98 8.54
CA TYR A 24 -3.85 5.66 8.03
C TYR A 24 -2.88 4.54 8.48
N ASP A 25 -1.67 4.91 8.89
CA ASP A 25 -0.70 4.01 9.53
C ASP A 25 -0.90 3.93 11.05
N SER A 26 -2.14 3.60 11.43
CA SER A 26 -2.53 3.37 12.82
C SER A 26 -2.77 1.89 13.07
N SER A 27 -2.36 1.41 14.24
CA SER A 27 -2.67 0.06 14.74
C SER A 27 -4.17 -0.15 14.98
N GLU A 28 -4.95 0.93 15.09
CA GLU A 28 -6.43 0.86 15.21
C GLU A 28 -7.10 0.41 13.91
N ILE A 29 -6.38 0.45 12.78
CA ILE A 29 -6.85 -0.03 11.48
C ILE A 29 -6.15 -1.37 11.20
N PRO A 30 -6.77 -2.53 11.50
CA PRO A 30 -6.13 -3.85 11.47
C PRO A 30 -6.08 -4.45 10.06
N LEU A 31 -5.66 -3.66 9.08
CA LEU A 31 -5.46 -4.06 7.68
C LEU A 31 -3.99 -3.96 7.32
N ALA A 32 -3.54 -4.75 6.33
CA ALA A 32 -2.20 -4.63 5.79
C ALA A 32 -1.98 -3.20 5.25
N LYS A 33 -0.84 -2.58 5.59
CA LYS A 33 -0.53 -1.20 5.19
C LYS A 33 0.22 -1.22 3.88
N ILE A 34 -0.35 -0.69 2.80
CA ILE A 34 0.32 -0.62 1.50
C ILE A 34 0.62 0.83 1.14
N ALA A 35 1.66 1.04 0.35
CA ALA A 35 2.00 2.36 -0.20
C ALA A 35 1.93 2.29 -1.72
N THR A 36 1.31 3.31 -2.33
CA THR A 36 1.22 3.45 -3.79
C THR A 36 1.53 4.88 -4.18
N ASP A 37 1.97 5.06 -5.42
CA ASP A 37 2.25 6.40 -5.94
C ASP A 37 1.00 7.16 -6.40
N ASP A 38 -0.15 6.48 -6.52
CA ASP A 38 -1.43 7.00 -7.00
C ASP A 38 -1.26 8.03 -8.13
N ALA A 39 -0.53 7.59 -9.15
CA ALA A 39 0.05 8.49 -10.12
C ALA A 39 -0.94 9.00 -11.17
N HIS A 40 -1.29 10.28 -11.04
CA HIS A 40 -2.08 11.04 -12.01
C HIS A 40 -1.24 11.81 -13.04
N GLN A 41 0.07 12.01 -12.79
CA GLN A 41 1.00 12.76 -13.63
C GLN A 41 2.40 12.11 -13.59
N PRO A 42 3.27 12.31 -14.61
CA PRO A 42 4.60 11.69 -14.62
C PRO A 42 5.48 11.99 -13.39
N VAL A 43 5.30 13.15 -12.77
CA VAL A 43 6.01 13.54 -11.54
C VAL A 43 5.57 12.75 -10.30
N HIS A 44 4.47 12.00 -10.39
CA HIS A 44 3.99 11.13 -9.31
C HIS A 44 4.65 9.75 -9.35
N PHE A 45 5.15 9.30 -10.52
CA PHE A 45 5.67 7.95 -10.71
C PHE A 45 6.78 7.60 -9.70
N GLY A 46 6.61 6.46 -9.06
CA GLY A 46 7.59 5.87 -8.15
C GLY A 46 7.79 6.65 -6.85
N ARG A 47 6.84 7.50 -6.44
CA ARG A 47 6.89 8.17 -5.13
C ARG A 47 6.74 7.20 -3.97
N ALA A 48 5.94 6.14 -4.12
CA ALA A 48 5.81 5.07 -3.15
C ALA A 48 5.45 3.75 -3.84
N TRP A 49 5.80 2.62 -3.21
CA TRP A 49 5.55 1.28 -3.72
C TRP A 49 5.58 0.24 -2.60
N ILE A 50 5.22 -0.99 -2.93
CA ILE A 50 5.50 -2.17 -2.11
C ILE A 50 6.45 -3.11 -2.84
N GLU A 51 7.35 -3.76 -2.09
CA GLU A 51 8.23 -4.80 -2.57
C GLU A 51 7.75 -6.14 -2.00
N VAL A 52 7.24 -7.01 -2.87
CA VAL A 52 6.67 -8.31 -2.51
C VAL A 52 7.60 -9.41 -2.99
N ASP A 53 8.12 -10.21 -2.07
CA ASP A 53 8.89 -11.41 -2.40
C ASP A 53 7.93 -12.59 -2.57
N ALA A 54 7.54 -12.87 -3.82
CA ALA A 54 6.64 -13.96 -4.17
C ALA A 54 6.88 -14.42 -5.61
N PRO A 55 6.51 -15.67 -5.96
CA PRO A 55 6.40 -16.09 -7.36
C PRO A 55 5.57 -15.08 -8.14
N ARG A 56 5.98 -14.78 -9.39
CA ARG A 56 5.30 -13.83 -10.29
C ARG A 56 3.96 -14.39 -10.81
N SER A 57 3.03 -14.62 -9.89
CA SER A 57 1.68 -15.10 -10.11
C SER A 57 0.73 -14.27 -9.27
N ARG A 58 -0.43 -13.93 -9.85
CA ARG A 58 -1.44 -13.09 -9.21
C ARG A 58 -1.77 -13.58 -7.79
N ASP A 59 -2.04 -14.87 -7.66
CA ASP A 59 -2.54 -15.43 -6.40
C ASP A 59 -1.44 -15.52 -5.33
N ALA A 60 -0.18 -15.75 -5.71
CA ALA A 60 0.92 -15.71 -4.75
C ALA A 60 1.17 -14.29 -4.23
N ILE A 61 1.13 -13.29 -5.11
CA ILE A 61 1.27 -11.87 -4.74
C ILE A 61 0.14 -11.45 -3.79
N ILE A 62 -1.11 -11.78 -4.11
CA ILE A 62 -2.25 -11.45 -3.25
C ILE A 62 -2.14 -12.13 -1.87
N ARG A 63 -1.71 -13.40 -1.82
CA ARG A 63 -1.49 -14.11 -0.54
C ARG A 63 -0.40 -13.45 0.30
N ALA A 64 0.72 -13.05 -0.31
CA ALA A 64 1.80 -12.36 0.39
C ALA A 64 1.34 -11.00 0.94
N ILE A 65 0.58 -10.22 0.17
CA ILE A 65 0.03 -8.93 0.61
C ILE A 65 -0.94 -9.11 1.79
N ARG A 66 -1.87 -10.06 1.70
CA ARG A 66 -2.82 -10.38 2.80
C ARG A 66 -2.13 -10.80 4.09
N ALA A 67 -0.97 -11.45 3.98
CA ALA A 67 -0.17 -11.87 5.13
C ALA A 67 0.72 -10.76 5.71
N GLY A 68 0.76 -9.57 5.09
CA GLY A 68 1.70 -8.51 5.48
C GLY A 68 3.15 -8.77 5.05
N ASN A 69 3.39 -9.73 4.15
CA ASN A 69 4.73 -10.17 3.75
C ASN A 69 5.25 -9.32 2.58
N PHE A 70 5.56 -8.06 2.85
CA PHE A 70 6.15 -7.13 1.90
C PHE A 70 6.86 -5.99 2.63
N ARG A 71 7.66 -5.22 1.90
CA ARG A 71 8.30 -3.99 2.40
C ARG A 71 7.67 -2.77 1.75
N LEU A 72 7.56 -1.69 2.51
CA LEU A 72 7.18 -0.38 1.99
C LEU A 72 8.40 0.30 1.39
N GLY A 73 8.21 0.93 0.24
CA GLY A 73 9.19 1.77 -0.41
C GLY A 73 8.65 3.17 -0.61
N PHE A 74 9.49 4.16 -0.35
CA PHE A 74 9.19 5.57 -0.59
C PHE A 74 10.39 6.20 -1.28
N ARG A 75 10.14 7.01 -2.30
CA ARG A 75 11.19 7.85 -2.87
C ARG A 75 11.56 8.88 -1.83
N GLN A 76 12.84 8.93 -1.46
CA GLN A 76 13.34 9.94 -0.53
C GLN A 76 12.99 11.34 -1.05
N GLY A 77 12.06 12.00 -0.36
CA GLY A 77 11.72 13.41 -0.53
C GLY A 77 11.63 14.00 0.87
N ASN A 78 12.63 14.80 1.25
CA ASN A 78 12.80 15.52 2.52
C ASN A 78 11.79 15.14 3.61
N LEU A 79 12.10 14.08 4.37
CA LEU A 79 11.67 13.98 5.76
C LEU A 79 12.44 15.07 6.51
N ALA A 80 11.92 16.30 6.51
CA ALA A 80 12.20 17.19 7.61
C ALA A 80 11.55 16.55 8.83
N LEU A 81 12.40 16.05 9.72
CA LEU A 81 12.05 15.74 11.11
C LEU A 81 11.41 16.97 11.77
#